data_AF-A0A495SQK4-F1
#
_entry.id   AF-A0A495SQK4-F1
#
_cell.length_a   1.000
_cell.length_b   1.000
_cell.length_c   1.000
_cell.angle_alpha   90.00
_cell.angle_beta   90.00
_cell.angle_gamma   90.00
#
_symmetry.space_group_name_H-M   'P 1'
#
loop_
_entity.id
_entity.type
_entity.pdbx_description
1 polymer ?
#
loop_
_entity_poly.entity_id
_entity_poly.type
_entity_poly.pdbx_seq_one_letter_code
_entity_poly.pdbx_strand_id
1 'polypeptide(L)'
;MARGSNIYLFLAIVSIIITWLFVGLFRDDEFYKPSLFLKHQPTFKTIFCSPIGMSDLHFESLPNNERTEEIAFQEYVVKQNIQKKNGVELFFVPLILIQTTLTLLSFGIMGTWGKFVYEKRHFITHFSLCFIAIFMGNLFIMSFDKILLTRSYWDINIWIKYRFFTKKNKNNKILIGGINRRRLIQRINKRPYLLKQPILLDSAVF
;
A
#
# COMPACT_ATOMS: atom_id res chain seq x y z
N MET A 1 21.13 -33.83 30.50
CA MET A 1 20.79 -32.56 31.19
C MET A 1 19.31 -32.29 30.96
N ALA A 2 18.50 -32.30 32.02
CA ALA A 2 17.08 -31.96 31.90
C ALA A 2 16.96 -30.51 31.40
N ARG A 3 16.26 -30.31 30.27
CA ARG A 3 16.00 -28.99 29.72
C ARG A 3 15.08 -28.28 30.72
N GLY A 4 15.61 -27.37 31.52
CA GLY A 4 14.80 -26.58 32.45
C GLY A 4 13.65 -25.88 31.71
N SER A 5 12.54 -25.65 32.42
CA SER A 5 11.37 -24.99 31.84
C SER A 5 11.75 -23.64 31.21
N ASN A 6 11.35 -23.43 29.95
CA ASN A 6 11.65 -22.20 29.22
C ASN A 6 10.65 -21.10 29.63
N ILE A 7 11.00 -20.40 30.72
CA ILE A 7 10.17 -19.33 31.28
C ILE A 7 9.85 -18.23 30.26
N TYR A 8 10.77 -17.92 29.34
CA TYR A 8 10.54 -16.90 28.31
C TYR A 8 9.48 -17.32 27.31
N LEU A 9 9.44 -18.60 26.93
CA LEU A 9 8.39 -19.13 26.07
C LEU A 9 7.02 -19.07 26.74
N PHE A 10 6.94 -19.40 28.03
CA PHE A 10 5.70 -19.26 28.80
C PHE A 10 5.25 -17.79 28.87
N LEU A 11 6.16 -16.88 29.22
CA LEU A 11 5.88 -15.44 29.23
C LEU A 11 5.47 -14.92 27.85
N ALA A 12 6.07 -15.42 26.78
CA ALA A 12 5.69 -15.07 25.41
C ALA A 12 4.25 -15.47 25.12
N ILE A 13 3.83 -16.70 25.46
CA ILE A 13 2.45 -17.18 25.28
C ILE A 13 1.47 -16.29 26.05
N VAL A 14 1.76 -15.99 27.32
CA VAL A 14 0.92 -15.10 28.13
C VAL A 14 0.86 -13.70 27.51
N SER A 15 1.99 -13.16 27.05
CA SER A 15 2.06 -11.85 26.40
C SER A 15 1.31 -11.81 25.07
N ILE A 16 1.31 -12.90 24.29
CA ILE A 16 0.50 -13.04 23.07
C ILE A 16 -0.98 -12.93 23.41
N ILE A 17 -1.44 -13.66 24.44
CA ILE A 17 -2.85 -13.64 24.85
C ILE A 17 -3.26 -12.24 25.30
N ILE A 18 -2.45 -11.58 26.14
CA ILE A 18 -2.71 -10.21 26.60
C ILE A 18 -2.75 -9.25 25.41
N THR A 19 -1.77 -9.31 24.52
CA THR A 19 -1.70 -8.44 23.33
C THR A 19 -2.91 -8.66 22.43
N TRP A 20 -3.32 -9.92 22.20
CA TRP A 20 -4.47 -10.24 21.37
C TRP A 20 -5.79 -9.72 21.96
N LEU A 21 -5.97 -9.88 23.28
CA LEU A 21 -7.18 -9.45 23.96
C LEU A 21 -7.31 -7.93 24.04
N PHE A 22 -6.21 -7.21 24.26
CA PHE A 22 -6.22 -5.78 24.52
C PHE A 22 -5.83 -4.90 23.33
N VAL A 23 -5.16 -5.41 22.29
CA VAL A 23 -4.83 -4.60 21.11
C VAL A 23 -5.91 -4.78 20.05
N GLY A 24 -6.47 -3.64 19.61
CA GLY A 24 -7.43 -3.57 18.53
C GLY A 24 -6.87 -2.77 17.35
N LEU A 25 -7.40 -3.06 16.17
CA LEU A 25 -7.22 -2.28 14.97
C LEU A 25 -8.60 -1.74 14.57
N PHE A 26 -8.74 -0.43 14.43
CA PHE A 26 -9.94 0.15 13.88
C PHE A 26 -9.65 0.82 12.54
N ARG A 27 -10.67 0.93 11.69
CA ARG A 27 -10.60 1.73 10.47
C ARG A 27 -11.47 2.96 10.66
N ASP A 28 -10.87 4.10 10.36
CA ASP A 28 -11.59 5.37 10.38
C ASP A 28 -12.65 5.40 9.27
N ASP A 29 -13.82 5.96 9.56
CA ASP A 29 -14.96 6.03 8.64
C ASP A 29 -14.72 7.04 7.51
N GLU A 30 -14.00 8.12 7.79
CA GLU A 30 -13.71 9.19 6.81
C GLU A 30 -12.56 8.83 5.87
N PHE A 31 -11.48 8.26 6.39
CA PHE A 31 -10.23 8.07 5.63
C PHE A 31 -9.85 6.61 5.38
N TYR A 32 -10.62 5.64 5.89
CA TYR A 32 -10.31 4.20 5.83
C TYR A 32 -8.90 3.83 6.33
N LYS A 33 -8.27 4.71 7.12
CA LYS A 33 -6.91 4.51 7.62
C LYS A 33 -6.95 3.56 8.81
N PRO A 34 -6.21 2.43 8.76
CA PRO A 34 -6.11 1.52 9.88
C PRO A 34 -5.30 2.19 11.00
N SER A 35 -5.82 2.15 12.21
CA SER A 35 -5.17 2.68 13.40
C SER A 35 -5.20 1.66 14.53
N LEU A 36 -4.08 1.49 15.21
CA LEU A 36 -3.98 0.65 16.40
C LEU A 36 -4.50 1.41 17.62
N PHE A 37 -5.22 0.71 18.49
CA PHE A 37 -5.69 1.26 19.75
C PHE A 37 -5.66 0.20 20.86
N LEU A 38 -5.65 0.68 22.10
CA LEU A 38 -5.78 -0.16 23.27
C LEU A 38 -7.27 -0.29 23.62
N LYS A 39 -7.79 -1.52 23.64
CA LYS A 39 -9.13 -1.82 24.09
C LYS A 39 -9.22 -1.62 25.60
N HIS A 40 -10.30 -1.00 26.05
CA HIS A 40 -10.55 -0.80 27.47
C HIS A 40 -10.96 -2.11 28.19
N GLN A 41 -11.42 -3.13 27.45
CA GLN A 41 -11.79 -4.45 27.95
C GLN A 41 -11.23 -5.57 27.06
N PRO A 42 -10.92 -6.76 27.61
CA PRO A 42 -10.41 -7.88 26.84
C PRO A 42 -11.50 -8.47 25.94
N THR A 43 -11.19 -8.62 24.65
CA THR A 43 -12.08 -9.29 23.67
C THR A 43 -11.28 -9.97 22.57
N PHE A 44 -11.81 -11.07 22.04
CA PHE A 44 -11.22 -11.80 20.91
C PHE A 44 -11.36 -11.05 19.58
N LYS A 45 -12.27 -10.06 19.48
CA LYS A 45 -12.42 -9.23 18.27
C LYS A 45 -11.20 -8.31 18.12
N THR A 46 -10.50 -8.40 17.00
CA THR A 46 -9.28 -7.61 16.74
C THR A 46 -9.52 -6.43 15.80
N ILE A 47 -10.42 -6.59 14.84
CA ILE A 47 -10.72 -5.57 13.83
C ILE A 47 -12.08 -4.94 14.15
N PHE A 48 -12.12 -3.62 14.24
CA PHE A 48 -13.33 -2.84 14.50
C PHE A 48 -13.59 -1.91 13.31
N CYS A 49 -14.68 -2.14 12.60
CA CYS A 49 -15.13 -1.30 11.49
C CYS A 49 -16.57 -0.88 11.79
N SER A 50 -16.94 0.35 11.42
CA SER A 50 -18.35 0.77 11.40
C SER A 50 -18.97 0.35 10.06
N PRO A 51 -20.01 -0.50 10.04
CA PRO A 51 -20.77 -0.78 8.83
C PRO A 51 -21.55 0.44 8.34
N ILE A 52 -21.95 1.34 9.25
CA ILE A 52 -22.64 2.59 8.89
C ILE A 52 -21.64 3.55 8.23
N GLY A 53 -20.46 3.75 8.83
CA GLY A 53 -19.47 4.70 8.34
C GLY A 53 -20.09 6.09 8.12
N MET A 54 -19.89 6.66 6.91
CA MET A 54 -20.54 7.91 6.47
C MET A 54 -21.83 7.69 5.65
N SER A 55 -22.38 6.48 5.63
CA SER A 55 -23.64 6.23 4.91
C SER A 55 -24.84 6.76 5.70
N ASP A 56 -25.92 7.14 4.99
CA ASP A 56 -27.21 7.51 5.59
C ASP A 56 -27.98 6.30 6.15
N LEU A 57 -27.32 5.14 6.32
CA LEU A 57 -27.96 3.94 6.86
C LEU A 57 -28.28 4.14 8.34
N HIS A 58 -29.50 3.76 8.71
CA HIS A 58 -29.90 3.73 10.11
C HIS A 58 -29.51 2.39 10.73
N PHE A 59 -29.18 2.40 12.03
CA PHE A 59 -28.85 1.20 12.79
C PHE A 59 -29.93 0.10 12.70
N GLU A 60 -31.19 0.49 12.60
CA GLU A 60 -32.33 -0.42 12.49
C GLU A 60 -32.37 -1.18 11.17
N SER A 61 -31.86 -0.59 10.08
CA SER A 61 -31.84 -1.22 8.76
C SER A 61 -30.67 -2.18 8.55
N LEU A 62 -29.73 -2.25 9.50
CA LEU A 62 -28.60 -3.17 9.42
C LEU A 62 -29.04 -4.62 9.70
N PRO A 63 -28.51 -5.61 8.96
CA PRO A 63 -28.65 -7.02 9.30
C PRO A 63 -28.00 -7.32 10.66
N ASN A 64 -28.43 -8.41 11.31
CA ASN A 64 -28.04 -8.71 12.70
C ASN A 64 -26.52 -8.78 12.92
N ASN A 65 -25.76 -9.33 11.96
CA ASN A 65 -24.30 -9.40 12.02
C ASN A 65 -23.65 -8.01 12.00
N GLU A 66 -24.06 -7.13 11.07
CA GLU A 66 -23.55 -5.76 10.98
C GLU A 66 -23.98 -4.93 12.20
N ARG A 67 -25.18 -5.16 12.72
CA ARG A 67 -25.64 -4.52 13.95
C ARG A 67 -24.72 -4.84 15.13
N THR A 68 -24.32 -6.10 15.30
CA THR A 68 -23.36 -6.47 16.35
C THR A 68 -21.97 -5.86 16.14
N GLU A 69 -21.56 -5.69 14.89
CA GLU A 69 -20.31 -5.03 14.55
C GLU A 69 -20.35 -3.53 14.87
N GLU A 70 -21.43 -2.85 14.52
CA GLU A 70 -21.66 -1.45 14.83
C GLU A 70 -21.71 -1.21 16.34
N ILE A 71 -22.40 -2.07 17.11
CA ILE A 71 -22.40 -1.99 18.59
C ILE A 71 -20.98 -2.07 19.13
N ALA A 72 -20.19 -3.04 18.66
CA ALA A 72 -18.81 -3.21 19.09
C ALA A 72 -17.93 -2.00 18.70
N PHE A 73 -18.13 -1.42 17.52
CA PHE A 73 -17.41 -0.23 17.09
C PHE A 73 -17.76 0.98 17.97
N GLN A 74 -19.05 1.23 18.21
CA GLN A 74 -19.52 2.30 19.07
C GLN A 74 -18.96 2.17 20.50
N GLU A 75 -18.95 0.95 21.04
CA GLU A 75 -18.45 0.67 22.39
C GLU A 75 -16.93 0.86 22.53
N TYR A 76 -16.14 0.30 21.62
CA TYR A 76 -14.69 0.24 21.77
C TYR A 76 -13.96 1.43 21.17
N VAL A 77 -14.54 2.10 20.16
CA VAL A 77 -13.88 3.19 19.42
C VAL A 77 -14.53 4.54 19.73
N VAL A 78 -15.85 4.66 19.52
CA VAL A 78 -16.54 5.96 19.61
C VAL A 78 -16.68 6.44 21.05
N LYS A 79 -17.24 5.62 21.95
CA LYS A 79 -17.43 5.96 23.37
C LYS A 79 -16.12 6.26 24.09
N GLN A 80 -15.04 5.59 23.67
CA GLN A 80 -13.69 5.79 24.21
C GLN A 80 -12.97 7.01 23.59
N ASN A 81 -13.65 7.78 22.73
CA ASN A 81 -13.12 8.94 22.03
C ASN A 81 -11.83 8.66 21.24
N ILE A 82 -11.66 7.43 20.75
CA ILE A 82 -10.45 7.02 20.01
C ILE A 82 -10.37 7.74 18.66
N GLN A 83 -11.51 8.01 18.01
CA GLN A 83 -11.58 8.80 16.77
C GLN A 83 -11.34 10.30 17.02
N LYS A 84 -11.91 10.87 18.09
CA LYS A 84 -11.94 12.34 18.30
C LYS A 84 -10.71 12.90 18.97
N LYS A 85 -10.08 12.16 19.89
CA LYS A 85 -8.82 12.61 20.46
C LYS A 85 -7.80 12.58 19.33
N ASN A 86 -7.07 13.68 19.12
CA ASN A 86 -5.80 13.72 18.36
C ASN A 86 -4.69 12.87 19.02
N GLY A 87 -5.06 11.77 19.69
CA GLY A 87 -4.37 10.48 19.63
C GLY A 87 -3.09 10.31 20.42
N VAL A 88 -2.57 11.33 21.11
CA VAL A 88 -1.20 11.21 21.64
C VAL A 88 -1.10 10.38 22.93
N GLU A 89 -2.13 10.35 23.78
CA GLU A 89 -1.90 9.92 25.18
C GLU A 89 -1.51 8.44 25.33
N LEU A 90 -1.96 7.52 24.45
CA LEU A 90 -1.66 6.09 24.59
C LEU A 90 -1.47 5.30 23.27
N PHE A 91 -1.32 5.96 22.11
CA PHE A 91 -1.17 5.25 20.83
C PHE A 91 0.06 4.33 20.78
N PHE A 92 1.07 4.61 21.61
CA PHE A 92 2.30 3.83 21.67
C PHE A 92 2.17 2.56 22.52
N VAL A 93 1.16 2.43 23.38
CA VAL A 93 0.99 1.27 24.27
C VAL A 93 0.79 -0.03 23.50
N PRO A 94 -0.10 -0.10 22.49
CA PRO A 94 -0.20 -1.27 21.62
C PRO A 94 1.14 -1.65 20.97
N LEU A 95 1.94 -0.67 20.55
CA LEU A 95 3.26 -0.92 19.95
C LEU A 95 4.23 -1.53 20.96
N ILE A 96 4.25 -1.02 22.19
CA ILE A 96 5.07 -1.59 23.28
C ILE A 96 4.64 -3.03 23.59
N LEU A 97 3.34 -3.33 23.66
CA LEU A 97 2.84 -4.68 23.92
C LEU A 97 3.25 -5.66 22.81
N ILE A 98 3.08 -5.28 21.54
CA ILE A 98 3.50 -6.08 20.40
C ILE A 98 5.02 -6.31 20.45
N GLN A 99 5.79 -5.26 20.68
CA GLN A 99 7.26 -5.33 20.72
C GLN A 99 7.79 -6.19 21.87
N THR A 100 7.16 -6.08 23.05
CA THR A 100 7.47 -6.92 24.21
C THR A 100 7.17 -8.38 23.92
N THR A 101 6.02 -8.65 23.29
CA THR A 101 5.60 -9.99 22.89
C THR A 101 6.57 -10.62 21.90
N LEU A 102 6.96 -9.89 20.85
CA LEU A 102 7.94 -10.36 19.86
C LEU A 102 9.29 -10.64 20.51
N THR A 103 9.74 -9.76 21.40
CA THR A 103 10.99 -9.94 22.15
C THR A 103 10.95 -11.23 22.97
N LEU A 104 9.93 -11.41 23.82
CA LEU A 104 9.76 -12.61 24.63
C LEU A 104 9.68 -13.88 23.78
N LEU A 105 9.00 -13.82 22.64
CA LEU A 105 8.89 -14.93 21.71
C LEU A 105 10.26 -15.31 21.11
N SER A 106 11.04 -14.33 20.66
CA SER A 106 12.39 -14.56 20.15
C SER A 106 13.30 -15.19 21.20
N PHE A 107 13.27 -14.68 22.44
CA PHE A 107 14.00 -15.26 23.58
C PHE A 107 13.52 -16.68 23.92
N GLY A 108 12.21 -16.92 23.84
CA GLY A 108 11.62 -18.24 23.99
C GLY A 108 12.19 -19.21 22.94
N ILE A 109 12.14 -18.85 21.66
CA ILE A 109 12.62 -19.69 20.55
C ILE A 109 14.12 -19.94 20.66
N MET A 110 14.93 -18.89 20.82
CA MET A 110 16.38 -19.02 20.98
C MET A 110 16.76 -19.88 22.19
N GLY A 111 15.96 -19.82 23.27
CA GLY A 111 16.16 -20.61 24.47
C GLY A 111 15.93 -22.10 24.22
N THR A 112 14.99 -22.43 23.32
CA THR A 112 14.79 -23.83 22.90
C THR A 112 15.94 -24.34 22.05
N TRP A 113 16.64 -23.51 21.29
CA TRP A 113 17.74 -23.95 20.40
C TRP A 113 19.06 -24.23 21.13
N GLY A 114 19.13 -23.96 22.43
CA GLY A 114 20.11 -24.57 23.34
C GLY A 114 21.55 -24.24 23.02
N LYS A 115 21.97 -23.02 23.37
CA LYS A 115 23.38 -22.56 23.47
C LYS A 115 23.52 -21.13 24.03
N PHE A 116 22.42 -20.37 24.11
CA PHE A 116 22.45 -18.99 24.60
C PHE A 116 22.33 -18.92 26.12
N VAL A 117 23.34 -18.33 26.77
CA VAL A 117 23.26 -17.90 28.17
C VAL A 117 22.63 -16.51 28.20
N TYR A 118 21.48 -16.39 28.87
CA TYR A 118 20.74 -15.13 28.90
C TYR A 118 21.24 -14.20 30.00
N GLU A 119 21.93 -13.14 29.60
CA GLU A 119 22.17 -11.98 30.45
C GLU A 119 21.03 -10.96 30.30
N LYS A 120 20.72 -10.23 31.39
CA LYS A 120 19.68 -9.17 31.37
C LYS A 120 19.93 -8.11 30.28
N ARG A 121 21.20 -7.86 29.94
CA ARG A 121 21.60 -6.93 28.87
C ARG A 121 21.11 -7.38 27.50
N HIS A 122 21.06 -8.69 27.22
CA HIS A 122 20.57 -9.21 25.95
C HIS A 122 19.11 -8.82 25.71
N PHE A 123 18.27 -8.88 26.75
CA PHE A 123 16.86 -8.47 26.64
C PHE A 123 16.72 -7.01 26.20
N ILE A 124 17.42 -6.09 26.87
CA ILE A 124 17.37 -4.64 26.57
C ILE A 124 17.89 -4.37 25.16
N THR A 125 19.00 -5.00 24.76
CA THR A 125 19.58 -4.82 23.41
C THR A 125 18.65 -5.32 22.32
N HIS A 126 18.06 -6.51 22.47
CA HIS A 126 17.11 -7.06 21.50
C HIS A 126 15.84 -6.20 21.41
N PHE A 127 15.25 -5.81 22.55
CA PHE A 127 14.07 -4.94 22.59
C PHE A 127 14.33 -3.61 21.87
N SER A 128 15.47 -2.98 22.15
CA SER A 128 15.88 -1.72 21.51
C SER A 128 16.11 -1.91 20.02
N LEU A 129 16.73 -3.02 19.62
CA LEU A 129 17.03 -3.32 18.22
C LEU A 129 15.75 -3.53 17.40
N CYS A 130 14.75 -4.30 17.88
CA CYS A 130 13.50 -4.39 17.12
C CYS A 130 12.65 -3.12 17.20
N PHE A 131 12.75 -2.32 18.26
CA PHE A 131 12.09 -0.99 18.28
C PHE A 131 12.66 -0.08 17.19
N ILE A 132 13.99 0.00 17.07
CA ILE A 132 14.67 0.73 16.00
C ILE A 132 14.28 0.15 14.63
N ALA A 133 14.26 -1.18 14.48
CA ALA A 133 13.88 -1.83 13.22
C ALA A 133 12.44 -1.51 12.80
N ILE A 134 11.48 -1.49 13.73
CA ILE A 134 10.09 -1.09 13.47
C ILE A 134 10.03 0.38 13.04
N PHE A 135 10.73 1.27 13.74
CA PHE A 135 10.76 2.68 13.40
C PHE A 135 11.36 2.91 12.00
N MET A 136 12.50 2.28 11.71
CA MET A 136 13.15 2.30 10.40
C MET A 136 12.27 1.70 9.31
N GLY A 137 11.57 0.60 9.59
CA GLY A 137 10.62 -0.03 8.65
C GLY A 137 9.45 0.89 8.31
N ASN A 138 8.88 1.57 9.29
CA ASN A 138 7.82 2.57 9.05
C ASN A 138 8.34 3.76 8.23
N LEU A 139 9.52 4.30 8.56
CA LEU A 139 10.17 5.36 7.76
C LEU A 139 10.42 4.91 6.32
N PHE A 140 10.85 3.67 6.14
CA PHE A 140 11.09 3.08 4.83
C PHE A 140 9.79 2.97 4.02
N ILE A 141 8.71 2.41 4.60
CA ILE A 141 7.39 2.33 3.95
C ILE A 141 6.90 3.72 3.53
N MET A 142 6.99 4.72 4.42
CA MET A 142 6.62 6.10 4.10
C MET A 142 7.47 6.72 2.99
N SER A 143 8.73 6.30 2.86
CA SER A 143 9.63 6.74 1.79
C SER A 143 9.26 6.09 0.45
N PHE A 144 8.82 4.82 0.46
CA PHE A 144 8.42 4.09 -0.73
C PHE A 144 7.15 4.63 -1.36
N ASP A 145 6.15 5.01 -0.58
CA ASP A 145 4.92 5.61 -1.11
C ASP A 145 5.21 6.88 -1.92
N LYS A 146 6.12 7.73 -1.42
CA LYS A 146 6.53 8.95 -2.13
C LYS A 146 7.37 8.64 -3.37
N ILE A 147 8.30 7.69 -3.29
CA ILE A 147 9.19 7.35 -4.41
C ILE A 147 8.41 6.66 -5.54
N LEU A 148 7.50 5.74 -5.24
CA LEU A 148 6.66 5.07 -6.25
C LEU A 148 5.68 6.03 -6.90
N LEU A 149 5.05 6.94 -6.14
CA LEU A 149 4.22 8.02 -6.70
C LEU A 149 5.02 8.99 -7.56
N THR A 150 6.23 9.36 -7.13
CA THR A 150 7.08 10.27 -7.89
C THR A 150 7.56 9.63 -9.19
N ARG A 151 7.89 8.33 -9.15
CA ARG A 151 8.30 7.55 -10.32
C ARG A 151 7.15 7.35 -11.30
N SER A 152 5.95 6.97 -10.82
CA SER A 152 4.77 6.83 -11.67
C SER A 152 4.34 8.16 -12.30
N TYR A 153 4.45 9.28 -11.58
CA TYR A 153 4.22 10.61 -12.13
C TYR A 153 5.20 10.97 -13.25
N TRP A 154 6.49 10.61 -13.10
CA TRP A 154 7.51 10.81 -14.12
C TRP A 154 7.25 9.97 -15.36
N ASP A 155 6.92 8.70 -15.18
CA ASP A 155 6.62 7.76 -16.28
C ASP A 155 5.39 8.22 -17.08
N ILE A 156 4.33 8.69 -16.41
CA ILE A 156 3.14 9.28 -17.05
C ILE A 156 3.52 10.55 -17.83
N ASN A 157 4.34 11.44 -17.27
CA ASN A 157 4.76 12.67 -17.94
C ASN A 157 5.62 12.39 -19.19
N ILE A 158 6.54 11.44 -19.11
CA ILE A 158 7.34 10.99 -20.27
C ILE A 158 6.41 10.42 -21.34
N TRP A 159 5.47 9.55 -20.96
CA TRP A 159 4.54 8.93 -21.90
C TRP A 159 3.65 9.96 -22.62
N ILE A 160 3.11 10.93 -21.89
CA ILE A 160 2.31 12.04 -22.47
C ILE A 160 3.16 12.82 -23.48
N LYS A 161 4.38 13.23 -23.12
CA LYS A 161 5.29 13.96 -24.01
C LYS A 161 5.62 13.15 -25.27
N TYR A 162 5.91 11.87 -25.11
CA TYR A 162 6.19 10.97 -26.23
C TYR A 162 4.98 10.84 -27.17
N ARG A 163 3.77 10.70 -26.62
CA ARG A 163 2.53 10.60 -27.41
C ARG A 163 2.21 11.89 -28.17
N PHE A 164 2.43 13.05 -27.56
CA PHE A 164 2.27 14.34 -28.23
C PHE A 164 3.32 14.56 -29.33
N PHE A 165 4.58 14.21 -29.05
CA PHE A 165 5.67 14.35 -30.01
C PHE A 165 5.48 13.47 -31.25
N THR A 166 5.10 12.21 -31.06
CA THR A 166 4.81 11.28 -32.17
C THR A 166 3.61 11.72 -33.00
N LYS A 167 2.55 12.26 -32.38
CA LYS A 167 1.38 12.82 -33.08
C LYS A 167 1.76 14.04 -33.92
N LYS A 168 2.60 14.95 -33.38
CA LYS A 168 3.12 16.13 -34.11
C LYS A 168 3.96 15.72 -35.32
N ASN A 169 4.83 14.71 -35.16
CA ASN A 169 5.67 14.22 -36.25
C ASN A 169 4.84 13.57 -37.38
N LYS A 170 3.81 12.78 -37.04
CA LYS A 170 2.90 12.18 -38.04
C LYS A 170 2.17 13.25 -38.86
N ASN A 171 1.66 14.29 -38.21
CA ASN A 171 1.00 15.41 -38.89
C ASN A 171 1.95 16.18 -39.81
N ASN A 172 3.20 16.41 -39.37
CA ASN A 172 4.22 17.08 -40.20
C ASN A 172 4.60 16.24 -41.44
N LYS A 173 4.74 14.92 -41.32
CA LYS A 173 5.00 14.05 -42.49
C LYS A 173 3.85 14.09 -43.51
N ILE A 174 2.59 14.12 -43.05
CA ILE A 174 1.42 14.25 -43.93
C ILE A 174 1.42 15.59 -44.66
N LEU A 175 1.75 16.69 -43.96
CA LEU A 175 1.87 18.02 -44.56
C LEU A 175 2.98 18.09 -45.62
N ILE A 176 4.18 17.59 -45.33
CA ILE A 176 5.31 17.61 -46.28
C ILE A 176 5.03 16.70 -47.49
N GLY A 177 4.47 15.51 -47.27
CA GLY A 177 4.06 14.61 -48.35
C GLY A 177 2.98 15.22 -49.25
N GLY A 178 1.99 15.90 -48.66
CA GLY A 178 0.94 16.60 -49.39
C GLY A 178 1.47 17.77 -50.23
N ILE A 179 2.40 18.56 -49.69
CA ILE A 179 3.01 19.70 -50.39
C ILE A 179 3.83 19.23 -51.60
N ASN A 180 4.64 18.18 -51.43
CA ASN A 180 5.44 17.63 -52.54
C ASN A 180 4.55 17.06 -53.66
N ARG A 181 3.45 16.37 -53.31
CA ARG A 181 2.53 15.82 -54.31
C ARG A 181 1.83 16.91 -55.12
N ARG A 182 1.36 17.99 -54.48
CA ARG A 182 0.74 19.14 -55.18
C ARG A 182 1.74 19.84 -56.11
N ARG A 183 2.98 20.04 -55.68
CA ARG A 183 4.04 20.61 -56.53
C ARG A 183 4.40 19.71 -57.71
N LEU A 184 4.42 18.39 -57.53
CA LEU A 184 4.69 17.43 -58.60
C LEU A 184 3.58 17.47 -59.67
N ILE A 185 2.31 17.46 -59.26
CA ILE A 185 1.15 17.55 -60.15
C ILE A 185 1.17 18.87 -60.93
N GLN A 186 1.48 20.00 -60.27
CA GLN A 186 1.62 21.29 -60.96
C GLN A 186 2.76 21.31 -61.99
N ARG A 187 3.88 20.63 -61.72
CA ARG A 187 4.99 20.52 -62.68
C ARG A 187 4.62 19.67 -63.90
N ILE A 188 3.90 18.57 -63.70
CA ILE A 188 3.41 17.71 -64.78
C ILE A 188 2.43 18.48 -65.68
N ASN A 189 1.44 19.17 -65.09
CA ASN A 189 0.47 19.96 -65.87
C ASN A 189 1.08 21.12 -66.66
N LYS A 190 2.20 21.70 -66.19
CA LYS A 190 2.90 22.79 -66.92
C LYS A 190 3.77 22.31 -68.08
N ARG A 191 4.02 20.99 -68.23
CA ARG A 191 4.85 20.43 -69.33
C ARG A 191 4.18 19.23 -69.98
N PRO A 192 3.04 19.42 -70.68
CA PRO A 192 2.28 18.31 -71.28
C PRO A 192 3.05 17.53 -72.35
N TYR A 193 4.11 18.11 -72.92
CA TYR A 193 4.90 17.52 -73.99
C TYR A 193 5.93 16.47 -73.52
N LEU A 194 6.15 16.30 -72.20
CA LEU A 194 7.07 15.29 -71.65
C LEU A 194 6.43 13.91 -71.43
N LEU A 195 5.12 13.75 -71.66
CA LEU A 195 4.40 12.48 -71.53
C LEU A 195 4.27 11.70 -72.86
N LYS A 196 5.04 12.07 -73.89
CA LYS A 196 5.15 11.31 -75.15
C LYS A 196 6.32 10.32 -75.09
N GLN A 197 6.22 9.33 -74.22
CA GLN A 197 6.83 8.03 -74.53
C GLN A 197 5.72 6.99 -74.36
N PRO A 198 5.46 6.15 -75.38
CA PRO A 198 4.49 5.08 -75.26
C PRO A 198 4.99 4.13 -74.17
N ILE A 199 4.23 4.03 -73.09
CA ILE A 199 4.36 2.93 -72.16
C ILE A 199 3.93 1.69 -72.95
N LEU A 200 4.91 0.95 -73.46
CA LEU A 200 4.71 -0.41 -73.95
C LEU A 200 4.20 -1.23 -72.76
N LEU A 201 2.88 -1.39 -72.70
CA LEU A 201 2.26 -2.46 -71.93
C LEU A 201 2.66 -3.76 -72.62
N ASP A 202 3.72 -4.37 -72.13
CA ASP A 202 4.00 -5.77 -72.42
C ASP A 202 2.84 -6.60 -71.85
N SER A 203 1.95 -7.01 -72.75
CA SER A 203 1.06 -8.13 -72.56
C SER A 203 1.88 -9.43 -72.67
N ALA A 204 2.32 -9.96 -71.54
CA ALA A 204 2.56 -11.40 -71.36
C ALA A 204 1.42 -11.87 -70.44
N VAL A 205 0.44 -12.69 -70.85
CA VAL A 205 0.57 -14.08 -71.33
C VAL A 205 1.55 -14.87 -70.46
N PHE A 206 1.13 -15.21 -69.24
CA PHE A 206 0.79 -16.58 -68.80
C PHE A 206 0.22 -16.54 -67.37
#